data_AF-A0A828XYK6-F1
#
_entry.id   AF-A0A828XYK6-F1
#
_cell.length_a   1.000
_cell.length_b   1.000
_cell.length_c   1.000
_cell.angle_alpha   90.00
_cell.angle_beta   90.00
_cell.angle_gamma   90.00
#
_symmetry.space_group_name_H-M   'P 1'
#
loop_
_entity.id
_entity.type
_entity.pdbx_description
1 polymer ?
#
loop_
_entity_poly.entity_id
_entity_poly.type
_entity_poly.pdbx_seq_one_letter_code
_entity_poly.pdbx_strand_id
1 'polypeptide(L)' 'MKKIGLKKVRLFYHPNLPAKHRLSEHILYQITDSEWNELKRFSY' A
#
# COMPACT_ATOMS: atom_id res chain seq x y z
N MET A 1 -3.35 -0.79 -6.58
CA MET A 1 -3.52 -1.21 -5.18
C MET A 1 -4.98 -1.23 -4.74
N LYS A 2 -5.75 -0.13 -4.84
CA LYS A 2 -7.17 -0.11 -4.41
C LYS A 2 -8.07 -1.19 -5.05
N LYS A 3 -7.90 -1.47 -6.36
CA LYS A 3 -8.68 -2.51 -7.08
C LYS A 3 -8.47 -3.93 -6.53
N ILE A 4 -7.32 -4.19 -5.91
CA ILE A 4 -6.99 -5.48 -5.28
C ILE A 4 -7.17 -5.44 -3.76
N GLY A 5 -7.90 -4.44 -3.25
CA GLY A 5 -8.31 -4.35 -1.85
C GLY A 5 -7.31 -3.70 -0.90
N LEU A 6 -6.08 -3.37 -1.34
CA LEU A 6 -5.13 -2.68 -0.48
C LEU A 6 -5.54 -1.22 -0.23
N LYS A 7 -5.42 -0.79 1.03
CA LYS A 7 -5.76 0.56 1.50
C LYS A 7 -4.51 1.41 1.68
N LYS A 8 -4.61 2.70 1.35
CA LYS A 8 -3.54 3.68 1.58
C LYS A 8 -3.46 3.98 3.08
N VAL A 9 -2.28 3.80 3.66
CA VAL A 9 -2.04 4.02 5.09
C VAL A 9 -1.37 5.37 5.34
N ARG A 10 -0.24 5.62 4.66
CA ARG A 10 0.54 6.85 4.83
C ARG A 10 1.45 7.15 3.64
N LEU A 11 1.96 8.37 3.59
CA LEU A 11 3.09 8.76 2.75
C LEU A 11 4.40 8.62 3.54
N PHE A 12 5.50 8.35 2.85
CA PHE A 12 6.83 8.34 3.43
C PHE A 12 7.90 8.61 2.37
N TYR A 13 9.09 9.06 2.80
CA TYR A 13 10.24 9.22 1.93
C TYR A 13 11.13 7.97 1.95
N HIS A 14 11.65 7.55 0.80
CA HIS A 14 12.53 6.41 0.68
C HIS A 14 13.81 6.64 1.51
N PRO A 15 14.20 5.74 2.42
CA PRO A 15 15.34 5.96 3.32
C PRO A 15 16.66 6.09 2.56
N ASN A 16 16.78 5.42 1.41
CA ASN A 16 17.99 5.43 0.59
C ASN A 16 17.98 6.49 -0.53
N LEU A 17 16.99 7.40 -0.55
CA LEU A 17 16.98 8.52 -1.49
C LEU A 17 16.98 9.84 -0.72
N PRO A 18 17.69 10.87 -1.22
CA PRO A 18 17.57 12.21 -0.67
C PRO A 18 16.10 12.66 -0.68
N ALA A 19 15.64 13.37 0.36
CA ALA A 19 14.25 13.83 0.46
C ALA A 19 13.81 14.76 -0.69
N LYS A 20 14.77 15.41 -1.39
CA LYS A 20 14.50 16.24 -2.57
C LYS A 20 14.55 15.46 -3.88
N HIS A 21 14.85 14.16 -3.84
CA HIS A 21 14.89 13.33 -5.04
C HIS A 21 13.48 13.18 -5.61
N ARG A 22 13.34 13.27 -6.94
CA ARG A 22 12.05 13.24 -7.64
C ARG A 22 11.21 11.99 -7.34
N LEU A 23 11.88 10.87 -7.02
CA LEU A 23 11.24 9.58 -6.71
C LEU A 23 11.29 9.22 -5.22
N SER A 24 11.61 10.16 -4.34
CA SER A 24 11.73 9.86 -2.90
C SER A 24 10.37 9.63 -2.24
N GLU A 25 9.30 10.26 -2.71
CA GLU A 25 7.98 10.15 -2.08
C GLU A 25 7.26 8.86 -2.50
N HIS A 26 6.85 8.07 -1.49
CA HIS A 26 6.15 6.82 -1.67
C HIS A 26 4.87 6.76 -0.83
N ILE A 27 3.94 5.91 -1.28
CA ILE A 27 2.71 5.60 -0.57
C ILE A 27 2.80 4.18 -0.01
N LEU A 28 2.60 4.03 1.30
CA LEU A 28 2.42 2.72 1.92
C LEU A 28 0.97 2.27 1.75
N TYR A 29 0.80 1.13 1.09
CA TYR A 29 -0.46 0.41 1.00
C TYR A 29 -0.39 -0.85 1.86
N GLN A 30 -1.44 -1.14 2.60
CA GLN A 30 -1.55 -2.35 3.42
C GLN A 30 -2.92 -2.99 3.26
N ILE A 31 -2.98 -4.26 3.63
CA ILE A 31 -4.20 -5.04 3.81
C ILE A 31 -3.95 -5.97 4.99
N THR A 32 -4.97 -6.14 5.83
CA THR A 32 -4.91 -7.09 6.94
C THR A 32 -5.26 -8.49 6.47
N ASP A 33 -4.84 -9.51 7.23
CA ASP A 33 -5.20 -10.90 6.92
C ASP A 33 -6.73 -11.12 6.90
N SER A 34 -7.47 -10.42 7.78
CA SER A 34 -8.94 -10.47 7.80
C SER A 34 -9.54 -9.95 6.49
N GLU A 35 -9.13 -8.77 6.05
CA GLU A 35 -9.61 -8.16 4.79
C GLU A 35 -9.23 -8.99 3.57
N TRP A 36 -8.03 -9.59 3.59
CA TRP A 36 -7.58 -10.48 2.52
C TRP A 36 -8.41 -11.76 2.43
N ASN A 37 -8.75 -12.35 3.58
CA ASN A 37 -9.59 -13.54 3.63
C ASN A 37 -11.04 -13.25 3.22
N GLU A 38 -11.55 -12.06 3.50
CA GLU A 38 -12.85 -11.60 3.02
C GLU A 38 -12.87 -11.45 1.49
N LEU A 39 -11.86 -10.81 0.89
CA LEU A 39 -11.77 -10.67 -0.57
C LEU A 39 -11.73 -12.03 -1.29
N LYS A 40 -11.02 -13.01 -0.73
CA LYS A 40 -10.96 -14.37 -1.26
C LYS A 40 -12.32 -15.09 -1.20
N ARG A 41 -13.15 -14.80 -0.19
CA ARG A 41 -14.50 -15.38 -0.06
C ARG A 41 -15.46 -14.93 -1.17
N PHE A 42 -15.29 -13.72 -1.68
CA PHE A 42 -16.12 -13.15 -2.76
C PHE A 42 -15.56 -13.40 -4.17
N SER A 43 -14.47 -14.16 -4.30
CA SER A 43 -13.83 -14.46 -5.59
C SER A 43 -14.22 -15.83 -6.16
N TYR A 44 -15.26 -16.49 -5.62
CA TYR A 44 -15.82 -17.76 -6.09
C TYR A 44 -17.26 -17.59 -6.59
#